data_AF-A0A6N8Z1U6-F1
#
_entry.id   AF-A0A6N8Z1U6-F1
#
_cell.length_a   1.000
_cell.length_b   1.000
_cell.length_c   1.000
_cell.angle_alpha   90.00
_cell.angle_beta   90.00
_cell.angle_gamma   90.00
#
_symmetry.space_group_name_H-M   'P 1'
#
loop_
_entity.id
_entity.type
_entity.pdbx_description
1 polymer ?
#
loop_
_entity_poly.entity_id
_entity_poly.type
_entity_poly.pdbx_seq_one_letter_code
_entity_poly.pdbx_strand_id
1 'polypeptide(L)'
;MPLQRTFQVAVDPSKADLLSHGEFQTCELTPLGSNYTFVASLQLGNDTCKAIYKPRDGEVPLWDFPRGTLYKREYGAYLLSRVLEWDFIPRTIIREGPYGIGSVQQYVEHDPRLNYYTLSDGDAEGLRMMCCFDLVANNTDRKANHVLVDDRGKLWGIDQGLTFHSDTKIRTVIWDFGGEPIPDTYLDSLSGLVGQFINPAGTFRELLELLLPEEVIALQKRIQWVLSERAFPGLPGRRRRH
;
A
#
# COMPACT_ATOMS: atom_id res chain seq x y z
N MET A 1 12.46 0.75 -33.27
CA MET A 1 11.55 1.72 -32.62
C MET A 1 10.50 0.93 -31.86
N PRO A 2 10.67 0.67 -30.55
CA PRO A 2 9.65 -0.03 -29.77
C PRO A 2 8.55 0.97 -29.39
N LEU A 3 7.30 0.61 -29.68
CA LEU A 3 6.12 1.37 -29.23
C LEU A 3 6.06 1.35 -27.70
N GLN A 4 6.10 2.51 -27.08
CA GLN A 4 5.67 2.70 -25.70
C GLN A 4 4.17 2.37 -25.61
N ARG A 5 3.83 1.24 -24.97
CA ARG A 5 2.46 0.96 -24.55
C ARG A 5 2.23 1.69 -23.24
N THR A 6 1.50 2.79 -23.31
CA THR A 6 0.93 3.45 -22.14
C THR A 6 -0.12 2.51 -21.54
N PHE A 7 0.19 1.88 -20.41
CA PHE A 7 -0.78 1.11 -19.64
C PHE A 7 -1.65 2.07 -18.84
N GLN A 8 -2.69 2.61 -19.46
CA GLN A 8 -3.83 3.11 -18.70
C GLN A 8 -4.65 1.90 -18.27
N VAL A 9 -4.54 1.51 -17.00
CA VAL A 9 -5.56 0.66 -16.36
C VAL A 9 -6.84 1.49 -16.37
N ALA A 10 -7.74 1.17 -17.29
CA ALA A 10 -9.08 1.74 -17.29
C ALA A 10 -9.73 1.37 -15.96
N VAL A 11 -9.96 2.40 -15.13
CA VAL A 11 -10.82 2.28 -13.95
C VAL A 11 -12.18 1.86 -14.48
N ASP A 12 -12.65 0.67 -14.10
CA ASP A 12 -14.06 0.32 -14.30
C ASP A 12 -14.87 1.27 -13.41
N PRO A 13 -15.53 2.29 -13.98
CA PRO A 13 -16.17 3.35 -13.19
C PRO A 13 -17.19 2.75 -12.22
N SER A 14 -17.80 1.62 -12.59
CA SER A 14 -18.75 0.87 -11.77
C SER A 14 -18.13 0.41 -10.44
N LYS A 15 -16.87 -0.04 -10.42
CA LYS A 15 -16.21 -0.53 -9.20
C LYS A 15 -15.77 0.59 -8.27
N ALA A 16 -15.35 1.73 -8.82
CA ALA A 16 -15.00 2.89 -8.01
C ALA A 16 -16.25 3.47 -7.32
N ASP A 17 -17.37 3.53 -8.03
CA ASP A 17 -18.66 3.98 -7.50
C ASP A 17 -19.22 3.00 -6.47
N LEU A 18 -19.17 1.69 -6.74
CA LEU A 18 -19.54 0.65 -5.77
C LEU A 18 -18.73 0.75 -4.47
N LEU A 19 -17.41 0.94 -4.59
CA LEU A 19 -16.55 1.06 -3.40
C LEU A 19 -16.94 2.29 -2.57
N SER A 20 -17.27 3.40 -3.23
CA SER A 20 -17.50 4.69 -2.60
C SER A 20 -18.93 4.84 -2.07
N HIS A 21 -19.92 4.31 -2.79
CA HIS A 21 -21.34 4.56 -2.56
C HIS A 21 -22.17 3.29 -2.35
N GLY A 22 -21.62 2.09 -2.63
CA GLY A 22 -22.35 0.85 -2.43
C GLY A 22 -22.66 0.58 -0.96
N GLU A 23 -23.86 0.10 -0.68
CA GLU A 23 -24.32 -0.30 0.66
C GLU A 23 -23.66 -1.61 1.08
N PHE A 24 -23.31 -1.74 2.35
CA PHE A 24 -22.79 -2.98 2.92
C PHE A 24 -23.93 -4.00 3.07
N GLN A 25 -23.90 -5.08 2.29
CA GLN A 25 -24.87 -6.17 2.37
C GLN A 25 -24.45 -7.23 3.39
N THR A 26 -23.19 -7.64 3.34
CA THR A 26 -22.60 -8.61 4.27
C THR A 26 -21.21 -8.16 4.68
N CYS A 27 -20.80 -8.56 5.89
CA CYS A 27 -19.44 -8.41 6.42
C CYS A 27 -19.04 -9.73 7.07
N GLU A 28 -18.18 -10.49 6.41
CA GLU A 28 -17.69 -11.77 6.90
C GLU A 28 -16.29 -11.59 7.51
N LEU A 29 -16.13 -11.96 8.78
CA LEU A 29 -14.86 -11.86 9.47
C LEU A 29 -13.84 -12.83 8.86
N THR A 30 -12.67 -12.32 8.47
CA THR A 30 -11.58 -13.19 8.04
C THR A 30 -10.90 -13.81 9.26
N PRO A 31 -10.61 -15.12 9.26
CA PRO A 31 -9.95 -15.79 10.38
C PRO A 31 -8.46 -15.45 10.50
N LEU A 32 -7.90 -14.68 9.55
CA LEU A 32 -6.49 -14.36 9.44
C LEU A 32 -6.23 -12.90 9.86
N GLY A 33 -5.25 -12.69 10.74
CA GLY A 33 -4.83 -11.36 11.19
C GLY A 33 -5.17 -11.10 12.66
N SER A 34 -4.44 -10.16 13.29
CA SER A 34 -4.68 -9.75 14.68
C SER A 34 -5.77 -8.69 14.83
N ASN A 35 -6.08 -7.95 13.77
CA ASN A 35 -7.15 -6.94 13.74
C ASN A 35 -8.41 -7.52 13.10
N TYR A 36 -9.59 -7.01 13.49
CA TYR A 36 -10.83 -7.37 12.81
C TYR A 36 -10.79 -6.87 11.36
N THR A 37 -10.75 -7.82 10.43
CA THR A 37 -10.75 -7.57 8.99
C THR A 37 -11.93 -8.32 8.39
N PHE A 38 -12.75 -7.63 7.60
CA PHE A 38 -13.95 -8.20 7.01
C PHE A 38 -13.82 -8.26 5.50
N VAL A 39 -14.25 -9.37 4.89
CA VAL A 39 -14.65 -9.37 3.48
C VAL A 39 -16.10 -8.87 3.44
N ALA A 40 -16.30 -7.72 2.83
CA ALA A 40 -17.60 -7.10 2.68
C ALA A 40 -18.13 -7.28 1.26
N SER A 41 -19.44 -7.52 1.13
CA SER A 41 -20.15 -7.38 -0.15
C SER A 41 -20.83 -6.01 -0.20
N LEU A 42 -20.51 -5.23 -1.23
CA LEU A 42 -21.09 -3.91 -1.48
C LEU A 42 -22.08 -3.99 -2.65
N GLN A 43 -23.18 -3.25 -2.56
CA GLN A 43 -24.20 -3.19 -3.61
C GLN A 43 -24.57 -1.75 -3.95
N LEU A 44 -24.62 -1.42 -5.24
CA LEU A 44 -25.13 -0.14 -5.74
C LEU A 44 -26.06 -0.42 -6.92
N GLY A 45 -27.36 -0.23 -6.73
CA GLY A 45 -28.36 -0.68 -7.70
C GLY A 45 -28.31 -2.19 -7.89
N ASN A 46 -28.08 -2.63 -9.12
CA ASN A 46 -27.96 -4.06 -9.47
C ASN A 46 -26.53 -4.58 -9.44
N ASP A 47 -25.54 -3.69 -9.30
CA ASP A 47 -24.13 -4.07 -9.33
C ASP A 47 -23.64 -4.41 -7.93
N THR A 48 -22.70 -5.34 -7.85
CA THR A 48 -22.08 -5.77 -6.58
C THR A 48 -20.57 -5.92 -6.73
N CYS A 49 -19.84 -5.67 -5.65
CA CYS A 49 -18.43 -6.01 -5.56
C CYS A 49 -18.01 -6.43 -4.16
N LYS A 50 -16.91 -7.18 -4.06
CA LYS A 50 -16.25 -7.44 -2.78
C LYS A 50 -15.30 -6.30 -2.40
N ALA A 51 -15.16 -6.07 -1.10
CA ALA A 51 -14.18 -5.16 -0.52
C ALA A 51 -13.58 -5.76 0.75
N ILE A 52 -12.39 -5.30 1.14
CA ILE A 52 -11.82 -5.52 2.46
C ILE A 52 -12.18 -4.31 3.32
N TYR A 53 -12.85 -4.54 4.44
CA TYR A 53 -13.24 -3.50 5.40
C TYR A 53 -12.52 -3.70 6.72
N LYS A 54 -11.79 -2.68 7.17
CA LYS A 54 -11.09 -2.65 8.46
C LYS A 54 -11.61 -1.47 9.29
N PRO A 55 -12.57 -1.69 10.23
CA PRO A 55 -13.10 -0.65 11.10
C PRO A 55 -12.06 -0.19 12.12
N ARG A 56 -12.10 1.09 12.49
CA ARG A 56 -11.27 1.68 13.55
C ARG A 56 -11.42 0.92 14.87
N ASP A 57 -12.66 0.62 15.25
CA ASP A 57 -12.96 0.00 16.54
C ASP A 57 -12.65 -1.51 16.55
N GLY A 58 -12.26 -2.05 15.39
CA GLY A 58 -11.72 -3.40 15.21
C GLY A 58 -10.19 -3.50 15.35
N GLU A 59 -9.51 -2.39 15.60
CA GLU A 59 -8.06 -2.37 15.81
C GLU A 59 -7.70 -2.96 17.17
N VAL A 60 -6.76 -3.91 17.18
CA VAL A 60 -6.08 -4.34 18.39
C VAL A 60 -4.98 -3.33 18.72
N PRO A 61 -4.97 -2.74 19.93
CA PRO A 61 -3.95 -1.78 20.32
C PRO A 61 -2.54 -2.34 20.19
N LEU A 62 -1.68 -1.59 19.50
CA LEU A 62 -0.24 -1.83 19.46
C LEU A 62 0.46 -0.87 20.41
N TRP A 63 1.60 -1.29 20.96
CA TRP A 63 2.35 -0.46 21.91
C TRP A 63 3.08 0.70 21.23
N ASP A 64 3.41 0.55 19.94
CA ASP A 64 4.18 1.51 19.14
C ASP A 64 3.39 2.20 18.02
N PHE A 65 2.07 2.06 17.97
CA PHE A 65 1.23 2.83 17.07
C PHE A 65 0.08 3.55 17.82
N PRO A 66 -0.26 4.79 17.45
CA PRO A 66 -1.43 5.46 18.00
C PRO A 66 -2.71 4.66 17.72
N ARG A 67 -3.53 4.47 18.76
CA ARG A 67 -4.80 3.73 18.65
C ARG A 67 -5.78 4.40 17.69
N GLY A 68 -6.53 3.62 16.93
CA GLY A 68 -7.57 4.12 16.03
C GLY A 68 -7.00 4.83 14.80
N THR A 69 -5.80 4.45 14.35
CA THR A 69 -5.12 5.08 13.20
C THR A 69 -4.72 4.09 12.10
N LEU A 70 -4.81 2.78 12.32
CA LEU A 70 -4.35 1.79 11.34
C LEU A 70 -5.15 1.88 10.03
N TYR A 71 -6.46 2.08 10.11
CA TYR A 71 -7.28 2.27 8.91
C TYR A 71 -6.90 3.56 8.13
N LYS A 72 -6.44 4.61 8.81
CA LYS A 72 -5.94 5.83 8.16
C LYS A 72 -4.63 5.57 7.43
N ARG A 73 -3.78 4.69 7.97
CA ARG A 73 -2.50 4.30 7.37
C ARG A 73 -2.69 3.42 6.13
N GLU A 74 -3.70 2.56 6.12
CA GLU A 74 -4.13 1.85 4.91
C GLU A 74 -4.43 2.84 3.78
N TYR A 75 -5.23 3.86 4.09
CA TYR A 75 -5.58 4.90 3.13
C TYR A 75 -4.38 5.79 2.76
N GLY A 76 -3.57 6.20 3.74
CA GLY A 76 -2.37 7.01 3.52
C GLY A 76 -1.36 6.30 2.62
N ALA A 77 -1.17 4.98 2.77
CA ALA A 77 -0.30 4.21 1.89
C ALA A 77 -0.84 4.20 0.46
N TYR A 78 -2.15 4.01 0.28
CA TYR A 78 -2.79 4.14 -1.02
C TYR A 78 -2.57 5.55 -1.60
N LEU A 79 -2.80 6.62 -0.85
CA LEU A 79 -2.55 8.00 -1.32
C LEU A 79 -1.10 8.22 -1.74
N LEU A 80 -0.12 7.77 -0.94
CA LEU A 80 1.29 7.85 -1.30
C LEU A 80 1.57 7.12 -2.63
N SER A 81 1.02 5.92 -2.80
CA SER A 81 1.18 5.16 -4.05
C SER A 81 0.57 5.90 -5.25
N ARG A 82 -0.53 6.63 -5.06
CA ARG A 82 -1.16 7.44 -6.10
C ARG A 82 -0.33 8.66 -6.46
N VAL A 83 0.24 9.38 -5.49
CA VAL A 83 1.10 10.55 -5.77
C VAL A 83 2.40 10.13 -6.46
N LEU A 84 2.92 8.93 -6.14
CA LEU A 84 4.09 8.36 -6.80
C LEU A 84 3.79 7.71 -8.15
N GLU A 85 2.51 7.55 -8.51
CA GLU A 85 2.05 6.78 -9.67
C GLU A 85 2.49 5.30 -9.64
N TRP A 86 2.65 4.74 -8.44
CA TRP A 86 3.04 3.36 -8.19
C TRP A 86 1.81 2.49 -7.96
N ASP A 87 1.23 1.99 -9.05
CA ASP A 87 -0.07 1.33 -9.07
C ASP A 87 -0.02 -0.14 -8.58
N PHE A 88 0.32 -0.36 -7.32
CA PHE A 88 0.32 -1.70 -6.70
C PHE A 88 -0.52 -1.82 -5.42
N ILE A 89 -0.98 -0.71 -4.83
CA ILE A 89 -1.87 -0.76 -3.67
C ILE A 89 -3.32 -0.70 -4.18
N PRO A 90 -4.19 -1.67 -3.82
CA PRO A 90 -5.58 -1.65 -4.26
C PRO A 90 -6.28 -0.37 -3.80
N ARG A 91 -7.26 0.08 -4.59
CA ARG A 91 -8.02 1.29 -4.30
C ARG A 91 -8.55 1.24 -2.87
N THR A 92 -8.17 2.22 -2.06
CA THR A 92 -8.58 2.31 -0.66
C THR A 92 -9.26 3.65 -0.42
N ILE A 93 -10.35 3.64 0.34
CA ILE A 93 -11.05 4.84 0.79
C ILE A 93 -11.36 4.73 2.29
N ILE A 94 -11.75 5.84 2.91
CA ILE A 94 -12.30 5.86 4.27
C ILE A 94 -13.79 6.19 4.19
N ARG A 95 -14.63 5.40 4.86
CA ARG A 95 -16.05 5.73 5.05
C ARG A 95 -16.65 4.97 6.23
N GLU A 96 -17.88 5.35 6.61
CA GLU A 96 -18.68 4.63 7.58
C GLU A 96 -19.12 3.27 7.03
N GLY A 97 -19.13 2.26 7.89
CA GLY A 97 -19.64 0.92 7.63
C GLY A 97 -20.39 0.35 8.85
N PRO A 98 -20.81 -0.93 8.81
CA PRO A 98 -21.61 -1.54 9.88
C PRO A 98 -20.96 -1.55 11.27
N TYR A 99 -19.64 -1.41 11.32
CA TYR A 99 -18.85 -1.39 12.56
C TYR A 99 -18.12 -0.05 12.76
N GLY A 100 -18.67 1.03 12.20
CA GLY A 100 -18.17 2.40 12.31
C GLY A 100 -17.20 2.82 11.19
N ILE A 101 -16.51 3.94 11.38
CA ILE A 101 -15.55 4.43 10.41
C ILE A 101 -14.40 3.44 10.19
N GLY A 102 -14.01 3.23 8.94
CA GLY A 102 -12.90 2.35 8.62
C GLY A 102 -12.40 2.54 7.20
N SER A 103 -11.34 1.79 6.89
CA SER A 103 -10.83 1.70 5.52
C SER A 103 -11.62 0.66 4.75
N VAL A 104 -11.98 0.98 3.51
CA VAL A 104 -12.65 0.10 2.55
C VAL A 104 -11.74 0.00 1.34
N GLN A 105 -11.16 -1.17 1.13
CA GLN A 105 -10.19 -1.44 0.09
C GLN A 105 -10.80 -2.40 -0.94
N GLN A 106 -10.53 -2.15 -2.22
CA GLN A 106 -10.89 -3.06 -3.30
C GLN A 106 -10.40 -4.48 -3.00
N TYR A 107 -11.29 -5.47 -3.10
CA TYR A 107 -10.90 -6.86 -3.02
C TYR A 107 -10.13 -7.26 -4.28
N VAL A 108 -8.95 -7.85 -4.10
CA VAL A 108 -8.15 -8.41 -5.19
C VAL A 108 -8.43 -9.91 -5.25
N GLU A 109 -9.07 -10.35 -6.33
CA GLU A 109 -9.19 -11.78 -6.63
C GLU A 109 -7.80 -12.33 -6.95
N HIS A 110 -7.38 -13.36 -6.22
CA HIS A 110 -6.04 -13.94 -6.31
C HIS A 110 -6.08 -15.44 -6.00
N ASP A 111 -5.07 -16.19 -6.46
CA ASP A 111 -4.88 -17.57 -6.00
C ASP A 111 -4.19 -17.54 -4.62
N PRO A 112 -4.82 -18.03 -3.54
CA PRO A 112 -4.25 -18.01 -2.19
C PRO A 112 -3.00 -18.89 -2.03
N ARG A 113 -2.69 -19.75 -3.02
CA ARG A 113 -1.44 -20.52 -3.05
C ARG A 113 -0.26 -19.67 -3.51
N LEU A 114 -0.52 -18.59 -4.24
CA LEU A 114 0.50 -17.64 -4.69
C LEU A 114 0.77 -16.62 -3.60
N ASN A 115 2.05 -16.37 -3.35
CA ASN A 115 2.54 -15.35 -2.44
C ASN A 115 3.95 -14.96 -2.86
N TYR A 116 4.61 -14.08 -2.12
CA TYR A 116 6.00 -13.71 -2.38
C TYR A 116 6.88 -14.92 -2.76
N TYR A 117 6.93 -15.99 -1.96
CA TYR A 117 7.85 -17.13 -2.21
C TYR A 117 7.58 -17.91 -3.51
N THR A 118 6.41 -17.79 -4.12
CA THR A 118 6.06 -18.48 -5.37
C THR A 118 6.35 -17.65 -6.62
N LEU A 119 6.73 -16.38 -6.45
CA LEU A 119 7.02 -15.47 -7.57
C LEU A 119 8.31 -15.85 -8.32
N SER A 120 8.43 -15.38 -9.55
CA SER A 120 9.56 -15.64 -10.44
C SER A 120 10.42 -14.39 -10.66
N ASP A 121 11.53 -14.53 -11.39
CA ASP A 121 12.37 -13.38 -11.78
C ASP A 121 11.61 -12.36 -12.65
N GLY A 122 10.55 -12.77 -13.34
CA GLY A 122 9.70 -11.87 -14.12
C GLY A 122 8.95 -10.82 -13.28
N ASP A 123 8.84 -11.06 -11.97
CA ASP A 123 8.13 -10.20 -11.02
C ASP A 123 9.05 -9.16 -10.35
N ALA A 124 10.35 -9.19 -10.67
CA ALA A 124 11.38 -8.42 -9.97
C ALA A 124 11.16 -6.90 -10.03
N GLU A 125 10.66 -6.36 -11.15
CA GLU A 125 10.41 -4.92 -11.29
C GLU A 125 9.34 -4.43 -10.30
N GLY A 126 8.21 -5.13 -10.24
CA GLY A 126 7.12 -4.80 -9.32
C GLY A 126 7.53 -5.01 -7.85
N LEU A 127 8.26 -6.08 -7.55
CA LEU A 127 8.81 -6.30 -6.21
C LEU A 127 9.79 -5.20 -5.79
N ARG A 128 10.62 -4.70 -6.73
CA ARG A 128 11.56 -3.61 -6.47
C ARG A 128 10.84 -2.30 -6.18
N MET A 129 9.73 -2.02 -6.89
CA MET A 129 8.87 -0.87 -6.60
C MET A 129 8.25 -0.99 -5.20
N MET A 130 7.70 -2.15 -4.83
CA MET A 130 7.17 -2.39 -3.49
C MET A 130 8.24 -2.24 -2.40
N CYS A 131 9.46 -2.75 -2.63
CA CYS A 131 10.58 -2.60 -1.71
C CYS A 131 10.94 -1.11 -1.50
N CYS A 132 11.00 -0.32 -2.59
CA CYS A 132 11.25 1.11 -2.50
C CYS A 132 10.12 1.85 -1.76
N PHE A 133 8.88 1.43 -1.97
CA PHE A 133 7.73 1.95 -1.24
C PHE A 133 7.83 1.63 0.26
N ASP A 134 8.12 0.38 0.63
CA ASP A 134 8.26 -0.04 2.03
C ASP A 134 9.35 0.76 2.75
N LEU A 135 10.41 1.15 2.04
CA LEU A 135 11.48 2.00 2.56
C LEU A 135 11.03 3.43 2.86
N VAL A 136 10.27 4.04 1.95
CA VAL A 136 9.78 5.42 2.09
C VAL A 136 8.62 5.49 3.09
N ALA A 137 7.65 4.58 2.94
CA ALA A 137 6.50 4.44 3.82
C ALA A 137 6.86 3.81 5.16
N ASN A 138 8.08 3.29 5.35
CA ASN A 138 8.52 2.61 6.56
C ASN A 138 7.54 1.47 6.96
N ASN A 139 7.23 0.58 6.00
CA ASN A 139 6.36 -0.55 6.27
C ASN A 139 7.05 -1.52 7.26
N THR A 140 6.42 -1.70 8.40
CA THR A 140 6.96 -2.48 9.52
C THR A 140 6.42 -3.91 9.57
N ASP A 141 5.65 -4.37 8.58
CA ASP A 141 5.03 -5.69 8.61
C ASP A 141 4.72 -6.26 7.22
N ARG A 142 5.54 -5.98 6.20
CA ARG A 142 5.36 -6.58 4.87
C ARG A 142 5.75 -8.06 4.93
N LYS A 143 4.74 -8.93 4.94
CA LYS A 143 4.88 -10.39 4.91
C LYS A 143 4.70 -10.96 3.51
N ALA A 144 5.07 -12.23 3.32
CA ALA A 144 4.96 -12.91 2.03
C ALA A 144 3.51 -12.95 1.49
N ASN A 145 2.54 -13.18 2.36
CA ASN A 145 1.11 -13.21 2.03
C ASN A 145 0.48 -11.82 1.85
N HIS A 146 1.26 -10.74 1.97
CA HIS A 146 0.81 -9.38 1.68
C HIS A 146 1.11 -8.98 0.22
N VAL A 147 1.80 -9.83 -0.53
CA VAL A 147 2.07 -9.69 -1.96
C VAL A 147 1.15 -10.66 -2.70
N LEU A 148 0.14 -10.13 -3.36
CA LEU A 148 -0.84 -10.89 -4.13
C LEU A 148 -0.52 -10.80 -5.62
N VAL A 149 -0.99 -11.79 -6.37
CA VAL A 149 -0.97 -11.79 -7.84
C VAL A 149 -2.40 -11.98 -8.31
N ASP A 150 -2.90 -11.07 -9.14
CA ASP A 150 -4.22 -11.23 -9.75
C ASP A 150 -4.18 -12.17 -10.96
N ASP A 151 -5.35 -12.45 -11.53
CA ASP A 151 -5.54 -13.32 -12.70
C ASP A 151 -4.82 -12.83 -13.98
N ARG A 152 -4.35 -11.58 -13.99
CA ARG A 152 -3.59 -10.96 -15.09
C ARG A 152 -2.09 -10.92 -14.82
N GLY A 153 -1.63 -11.45 -13.68
CA GLY A 153 -0.22 -11.43 -13.29
C GLY A 153 0.23 -10.10 -12.69
N LYS A 154 -0.68 -9.17 -12.35
CA LYS A 154 -0.29 -7.92 -11.69
C LYS A 154 -0.06 -8.17 -10.20
N LEU A 155 1.03 -7.60 -9.69
CA LEU A 155 1.35 -7.63 -8.27
C LEU A 155 0.55 -6.58 -7.49
N TRP A 156 0.01 -6.98 -6.34
CA TRP A 156 -0.69 -6.10 -5.41
C TRP A 156 -0.11 -6.20 -4.00
N GLY A 157 0.03 -5.06 -3.33
CA GLY A 157 0.51 -4.95 -1.96
C GLY A 157 -0.61 -4.55 -1.01
N ILE A 158 -1.03 -5.48 -0.16
CA ILE A 158 -2.09 -5.27 0.84
C ILE A 158 -1.50 -5.07 2.25
N ASP A 159 -2.36 -4.78 3.22
CA ASP A 159 -2.03 -4.68 4.65
C ASP A 159 -0.94 -3.63 4.94
N GLN A 160 -1.32 -2.37 4.77
CA GLN A 160 -0.47 -1.19 4.91
C GLN A 160 -0.68 -0.47 6.25
N GLY A 161 -1.51 -1.02 7.15
CA GLY A 161 -1.86 -0.41 8.42
C GLY A 161 -0.66 -0.09 9.32
N LEU A 162 0.49 -0.76 9.15
CA LEU A 162 1.70 -0.58 9.95
C LEU A 162 2.81 0.17 9.19
N THR A 163 2.45 1.32 8.64
CA THR A 163 3.32 2.24 7.89
C THR A 163 3.43 3.61 8.58
N PHE A 164 4.37 4.43 8.13
CA PHE A 164 4.63 5.83 8.50
C PHE A 164 5.14 6.11 9.91
N HIS A 165 5.45 5.08 10.70
CA HIS A 165 6.03 5.26 12.02
C HIS A 165 7.23 6.25 11.98
N SER A 166 7.35 7.11 13.00
CA SER A 166 8.38 8.15 13.09
C SER A 166 9.79 7.57 13.19
N ASP A 167 9.99 6.58 14.07
CA ASP A 167 11.22 5.77 14.11
C ASP A 167 11.33 4.86 12.89
N THR A 168 12.56 4.65 12.41
CA THR A 168 12.84 3.70 11.32
C THR A 168 12.68 2.27 11.84
N LYS A 169 11.71 1.55 11.28
CA LYS A 169 11.26 0.23 11.75
C LYS A 169 10.95 -0.73 10.59
N ILE A 170 11.54 -0.49 9.43
CA ILE A 170 11.25 -1.26 8.22
C ILE A 170 11.41 -2.76 8.47
N ARG A 171 10.36 -3.53 8.16
CA ARG A 171 10.37 -4.98 8.15
C ARG A 171 9.62 -5.44 6.92
N THR A 172 10.38 -5.66 5.85
CA THR A 172 9.87 -6.24 4.61
C THR A 172 10.36 -7.65 4.41
N VAL A 173 9.65 -8.46 3.63
CA VAL A 173 10.14 -9.77 3.18
C VAL A 173 11.01 -9.62 1.91
N ILE A 174 10.89 -8.49 1.21
CA ILE A 174 11.50 -8.21 -0.09
C ILE A 174 12.90 -7.62 0.11
N TRP A 175 13.85 -8.45 0.54
CA TRP A 175 15.25 -8.05 0.79
C TRP A 175 16.20 -8.34 -0.38
N ASP A 176 15.71 -8.88 -1.50
CA ASP A 176 16.54 -9.38 -2.59
C ASP A 176 17.45 -8.31 -3.20
N PHE A 177 17.01 -7.06 -3.16
CA PHE A 177 17.65 -5.92 -3.80
C PHE A 177 18.68 -5.22 -2.92
N GLY A 178 18.97 -5.72 -1.72
CA GLY A 178 19.93 -5.09 -0.80
C GLY A 178 21.28 -4.80 -1.46
N GLY A 179 21.73 -3.55 -1.37
CA GLY A 179 22.96 -3.06 -1.99
C GLY A 179 22.86 -2.75 -3.50
N GLU A 180 21.73 -3.06 -4.14
CA GLU A 180 21.49 -2.68 -5.54
C GLU A 180 21.09 -1.19 -5.65
N PRO A 181 21.41 -0.52 -6.77
CA PRO A 181 20.94 0.84 -7.01
C PRO A 181 19.41 0.87 -7.10
N ILE A 182 18.83 1.95 -6.57
CA ILE A 182 17.42 2.27 -6.75
C ILE A 182 17.27 2.84 -8.17
N PRO A 183 16.31 2.35 -8.98
CA PRO A 183 16.08 2.86 -10.33
C PRO A 183 15.88 4.37 -10.35
N ASP A 184 16.50 5.06 -11.32
CA ASP A 184 16.40 6.52 -11.45
C ASP A 184 14.95 6.98 -11.60
N THR A 185 14.09 6.19 -12.26
CA THR A 185 12.65 6.46 -12.36
C THR A 185 11.97 6.58 -10.99
N TYR A 186 12.39 5.79 -10.00
CA TYR A 186 11.83 5.86 -8.65
C TYR A 186 12.38 7.07 -7.90
N LEU A 187 13.67 7.39 -8.10
CA LEU A 187 14.30 8.57 -7.53
C LEU A 187 13.68 9.86 -8.09
N ASP A 188 13.34 9.89 -9.38
CA ASP A 188 12.68 11.04 -10.03
C ASP A 188 11.28 11.26 -9.45
N SER A 189 10.47 10.19 -9.28
CA SER A 189 9.17 10.28 -8.60
C SER A 189 9.30 10.82 -7.17
N LEU A 190 10.29 10.33 -6.42
CA LEU A 190 10.53 10.77 -5.04
C LEU A 190 11.04 12.22 -4.96
N SER A 191 11.90 12.62 -5.88
CA SER A 191 12.38 14.00 -6.01
C SER A 191 11.22 14.96 -6.25
N GLY A 192 10.26 14.58 -7.09
CA GLY A 192 9.02 15.33 -7.33
C GLY A 192 8.15 15.57 -6.09
N LEU A 193 8.27 14.75 -5.05
CA LEU A 193 7.56 14.96 -3.77
C LEU A 193 8.21 16.00 -2.87
N VAL A 194 9.53 16.20 -2.95
CA VAL A 194 10.27 17.03 -1.99
C VAL A 194 9.74 18.46 -1.96
N GLY A 195 9.45 19.04 -3.13
CA GLY A 195 8.88 20.38 -3.24
C GLY A 195 7.45 20.49 -2.70
N GLN A 196 6.70 19.39 -2.68
CA GLN A 196 5.30 19.39 -2.23
C GLN A 196 5.15 19.54 -0.71
N PHE A 197 6.21 19.27 0.08
CA PHE A 197 6.18 19.50 1.52
C PHE A 197 6.09 20.99 1.91
N ILE A 198 6.54 21.91 1.03
CA ILE A 198 6.53 23.36 1.31
C ILE A 198 5.11 23.93 1.15
N ASN A 199 4.40 23.50 0.10
CA ASN A 199 3.02 23.90 -0.16
C ASN A 199 2.19 22.67 -0.58
N PRO A 200 1.76 21.84 0.38
CA PRO A 200 1.03 20.62 0.09
C PRO A 200 -0.32 20.92 -0.57
N ALA A 201 -0.64 20.20 -1.65
CA ALA A 201 -1.93 20.30 -2.34
C ALA A 201 -2.45 18.92 -2.74
N GLY A 202 -3.75 18.86 -3.08
CA GLY A 202 -4.42 17.66 -3.59
C GLY A 202 -4.21 16.42 -2.71
N THR A 203 -4.01 15.28 -3.36
CA THR A 203 -3.80 13.96 -2.74
C THR A 203 -2.63 13.94 -1.75
N PHE A 204 -1.57 14.72 -2.01
CA PHE A 204 -0.42 14.76 -1.10
C PHE A 204 -0.75 15.50 0.19
N ARG A 205 -1.48 16.61 0.13
CA ARG A 205 -1.99 17.29 1.33
C ARG A 205 -2.86 16.37 2.17
N GLU A 206 -3.78 15.65 1.52
CA GLU A 206 -4.67 14.70 2.19
C GLU A 206 -3.87 13.61 2.92
N LEU A 207 -2.81 13.08 2.31
CA LEU A 207 -1.88 12.16 2.97
C LEU A 207 -1.29 12.78 4.24
N LEU A 208 -0.75 14.00 4.16
CA LEU A 208 -0.10 14.64 5.31
C LEU A 208 -1.09 14.91 6.46
N GLU A 209 -2.36 15.21 6.16
CA GLU A 209 -3.41 15.43 7.16
C GLU A 209 -3.81 14.14 7.92
N LEU A 210 -3.46 12.95 7.41
CA LEU A 210 -3.70 11.67 8.08
C LEU A 210 -2.58 11.29 9.07
N LEU A 211 -1.41 11.91 8.95
CA LEU A 211 -0.20 11.56 9.70
C LEU A 211 0.03 12.51 10.89
N LEU A 212 0.71 12.03 11.92
CA LEU A 212 1.19 12.90 12.99
C LEU A 212 2.33 13.81 12.50
N PRO A 213 2.54 15.00 13.10
CA PRO A 213 3.60 15.92 12.69
C PRO A 213 5.00 15.29 12.63
N GLU A 214 5.34 14.45 13.61
CA GLU A 214 6.60 13.71 13.66
C GLU A 214 6.73 12.66 12.54
N GLU A 215 5.61 12.09 12.09
CA GLU A 215 5.57 11.11 11.00
C GLU A 215 5.74 11.79 9.65
N VAL A 216 5.20 13.00 9.48
CA VAL A 216 5.44 13.84 8.30
C VAL A 216 6.92 14.20 8.19
N ILE A 217 7.53 14.65 9.29
CA ILE A 217 8.97 14.95 9.35
C ILE A 217 9.79 13.70 9.01
N ALA A 218 9.41 12.54 9.56
CA ALA A 218 10.11 11.29 9.31
C ALA A 218 9.96 10.83 7.85
N LEU A 219 8.77 10.97 7.24
CA LEU A 219 8.55 10.68 5.82
C LEU A 219 9.46 11.55 4.94
N GLN A 220 9.51 12.86 5.20
CA GLN A 220 10.39 13.78 4.46
C GLN A 220 11.86 13.36 4.57
N LYS A 221 12.33 13.07 5.79
CA LYS A 221 13.71 12.61 6.03
C LYS A 221 14.02 11.31 5.32
N ARG A 222 13.08 10.35 5.31
CA ARG A 222 13.25 9.07 4.60
C ARG A 222 13.36 9.29 3.09
N ILE A 223 12.51 10.13 2.51
CA ILE A 223 12.59 10.48 1.08
C ILE A 223 13.96 11.10 0.76
N GLN A 224 14.41 12.07 1.56
CA GLN A 224 15.73 12.70 1.39
C GLN A 224 16.88 11.70 1.52
N TRP A 225 16.79 10.78 2.49
CA TRP A 225 17.79 9.73 2.67
C TRP A 225 17.83 8.78 1.47
N VAL A 226 16.68 8.36 0.94
CA VAL A 226 16.62 7.52 -0.28
C VAL A 226 17.25 8.23 -1.49
N LEU A 227 16.99 9.53 -1.66
CA LEU A 227 17.57 10.34 -2.74
C LEU A 227 19.09 10.54 -2.59
N SER A 228 19.57 10.57 -1.35
CA SER A 228 21.00 10.67 -1.00
C SER A 228 21.74 9.36 -1.27
N GLU A 229 21.26 8.26 -0.70
CA GLU A 229 21.94 6.96 -0.77
C GLU A 229 21.79 6.30 -2.13
N ARG A 230 20.64 6.46 -2.80
CA ARG A 230 20.33 5.94 -4.14
C ARG A 230 20.49 4.41 -4.28
N ALA A 231 20.57 3.69 -3.17
CA ALA A 231 20.71 2.24 -3.13
C ALA A 231 19.82 1.66 -2.03
N PHE A 232 19.33 0.44 -2.25
CA PHE A 232 18.55 -0.27 -1.23
C PHE A 232 19.45 -0.64 -0.04
N PRO A 233 19.02 -0.39 1.21
CA PRO A 233 19.81 -0.77 2.37
C PRO A 233 19.94 -2.29 2.48
N GLY A 234 21.15 -2.78 2.77
CA GLY A 234 21.41 -4.21 2.97
C GLY A 234 22.80 -4.61 2.50
N LEU A 235 23.14 -5.89 2.70
CA LEU A 235 24.35 -6.47 2.12
C LEU A 235 24.06 -6.92 0.68
N PRO A 236 25.00 -6.68 -0.26
CA PRO A 236 24.87 -7.17 -1.64
C PRO A 236 24.58 -8.67 -1.69
N GLY A 237 23.63 -9.07 -2.53
CA GLY A 237 23.46 -10.47 -2.93
C GLY A 237 22.75 -11.38 -1.92
N ARG A 238 21.90 -10.84 -1.03
CA ARG A 238 20.96 -11.64 -0.23
C ARG A 238 19.81 -12.14 -1.13
N ARG A 239 20.15 -12.98 -2.12
CA ARG A 239 19.19 -13.51 -3.11
C ARG A 239 18.20 -14.46 -2.45
N ARG A 240 16.98 -14.50 -2.99
CA ARG A 240 15.98 -15.51 -2.71
C ARG A 240 16.60 -16.91 -2.75
N ARG A 241 16.38 -17.72 -1.72
CA ARG A 241 16.67 -19.16 -1.80
C ARG A 241 15.55 -19.79 -2.63
N HIS A 242 15.90 -20.33 -3.80
CA HIS A 242 15.03 -21.20 -4.59
C HIS A 242 14.74 -22.51 -3.85
#